data_AF-A0A150XR28-F1
#
_entry.id   AF-A0A150XR28-F1
#
_cell.length_a   1.000
_cell.length_b   1.000
_cell.length_c   1.000
_cell.angle_alpha   90.00
_cell.angle_beta   90.00
_cell.angle_gamma   90.00
#
_symmetry.space_group_name_H-M   'P 1'
#
loop_
_entity.id
_entity.type
_entity.pdbx_description
1 polymer ?
#
loop_
_entity_poly.entity_id
_entity_poly.type
_entity_poly.pdbx_seq_one_letter_code
_entity_poly.pdbx_strand_id
1 'polypeptide(L)'
;MREELKNTNWHIYGLSISDYDYTDRLITELIDDRNKQIEIKEKELEAKKTDSEAISDLSYYAFIDNLFIWQFGIWRLQGIFEGILKQEFFPEKDMHGLKVKLDYTRKISKKINNEDYNKLLEWGKLRNALSHYPPEQYRPSLIQRNDFNEYLELLKKVTTELIGE
;
A
#
# COMPACT_ATOMS: atom_id res chain seq x y z
N MET A 1 17.29 -9.42 -18.23
CA MET A 1 16.71 -8.86 -16.99
C MET A 1 15.20 -8.65 -17.04
N ARG A 2 14.61 -7.72 -17.82
CA ARG A 2 13.14 -7.51 -17.82
C ARG A 2 12.35 -8.75 -18.25
N GLU A 3 12.80 -9.43 -19.30
CA GLU A 3 12.17 -10.67 -19.78
C GLU A 3 12.37 -11.84 -18.81
N GLU A 4 13.50 -11.89 -18.11
CA GLU A 4 13.72 -12.88 -17.04
C GLU A 4 12.76 -12.62 -15.88
N LEU A 5 12.62 -11.37 -15.42
CA LEU A 5 11.69 -11.00 -14.33
C LEU A 5 10.23 -11.31 -14.64
N LYS A 6 9.81 -11.26 -15.90
CA LYS A 6 8.45 -11.66 -16.33
C LYS A 6 8.25 -13.18 -16.33
N ASN A 7 9.32 -13.92 -16.63
CA ASN A 7 9.31 -15.38 -16.81
C ASN A 7 9.85 -16.13 -15.60
N THR A 8 10.26 -15.43 -14.53
CA THR A 8 10.52 -16.04 -13.23
C THR A 8 9.25 -16.75 -12.80
N ASN A 9 9.33 -18.01 -12.38
CA ASN A 9 8.22 -18.76 -11.82
C ASN A 9 7.82 -18.18 -10.44
N TRP A 10 7.30 -16.95 -10.43
CA TRP A 10 6.76 -16.29 -9.25
C TRP A 10 5.63 -17.09 -8.60
N HIS A 11 5.07 -18.05 -9.33
CA HIS A 11 4.09 -19.02 -8.86
C HIS A 11 4.67 -20.05 -7.86
N ILE A 12 6.00 -20.28 -7.84
CA ILE A 12 6.64 -21.32 -6.99
C ILE A 12 6.70 -20.90 -5.51
N TYR A 13 6.83 -19.61 -5.23
CA TYR A 13 6.92 -19.05 -3.88
C TYR A 13 5.77 -18.07 -3.64
N GLY A 14 4.53 -18.51 -3.89
CA GLY A 14 3.35 -17.64 -3.95
C GLY A 14 3.20 -16.64 -2.80
N LEU A 15 2.33 -15.64 -3.00
CA LEU A 15 2.13 -14.59 -2.03
C LEU A 15 1.39 -15.15 -0.82
N SER A 16 1.66 -14.59 0.35
CA SER A 16 1.18 -15.07 1.64
C SER A 16 0.74 -13.90 2.52
N ILE A 17 0.08 -14.20 3.64
CA ILE A 17 -0.25 -13.19 4.65
C ILE A 17 1.02 -12.51 5.19
N SER A 18 2.15 -13.23 5.27
CA SER A 18 3.41 -12.68 5.77
C SER A 18 3.99 -11.57 4.86
N ASP A 19 3.60 -11.52 3.58
CA ASP A 19 3.98 -10.43 2.68
C ASP A 19 3.35 -9.09 3.08
N TYR A 20 2.19 -9.11 3.76
CA TYR A 20 1.61 -7.90 4.34
C TYR A 20 2.49 -7.38 5.48
N ASP A 21 2.94 -8.26 6.39
CA ASP A 21 3.81 -7.89 7.51
C ASP A 21 5.16 -7.36 7.02
N TYR A 22 5.72 -7.99 5.98
CA TYR A 22 6.93 -7.50 5.35
C TYR A 22 6.74 -6.10 4.74
N THR A 23 5.59 -5.87 4.10
CA THR A 23 5.26 -4.57 3.50
C THR A 23 5.10 -3.50 4.58
N ASP A 24 4.36 -3.78 5.66
CA ASP A 24 4.23 -2.86 6.79
C ASP A 24 5.59 -2.49 7.36
N ARG A 25 6.42 -3.49 7.70
CA ARG A 25 7.76 -3.25 8.22
C ARG A 25 8.59 -2.36 7.29
N LEU A 26 8.63 -2.68 5.99
CA LEU A 26 9.40 -1.93 5.01
C LEU A 26 8.98 -0.45 4.93
N ILE A 27 7.67 -0.20 4.84
CA ILE A 27 7.11 1.15 4.70
C ILE A 27 7.33 1.95 5.99
N THR A 28 7.04 1.33 7.14
CA THR A 28 7.23 1.91 8.46
C THR A 28 8.69 2.29 8.70
N GLU A 29 9.63 1.35 8.51
CA GLU A 29 11.06 1.59 8.73
C GLU A 29 11.59 2.70 7.81
N LEU A 30 11.22 2.67 6.52
CA LEU A 30 11.66 3.67 5.56
C LEU A 30 11.22 5.08 5.94
N ILE A 31 9.96 5.26 6.37
CA ILE A 31 9.43 6.56 6.76
C ILE A 31 10.04 7.03 8.07
N ASP A 32 10.16 6.15 9.06
CA ASP A 32 10.72 6.49 10.37
C ASP A 32 12.20 6.89 10.25
N ASP A 33 12.98 6.18 9.43
CA ASP A 33 14.39 6.54 9.21
C ASP A 33 14.55 7.84 8.41
N ARG A 34 13.67 8.10 7.43
CA ARG A 34 13.65 9.39 6.73
C ARG A 34 13.33 10.54 7.69
N ASN A 35 12.31 10.38 8.54
CA ASN A 35 11.94 11.40 9.52
C ASN A 35 13.10 11.72 10.47
N LYS A 36 13.77 10.70 11.00
CA LYS A 36 14.98 10.89 11.84
C LYS A 36 16.09 11.64 11.10
N GLN A 37 16.35 11.31 9.84
CA GLN A 37 17.36 12.00 9.03
C GLN A 37 17.02 13.49 8.82
N ILE A 38 15.73 13.79 8.61
CA ILE A 38 15.26 15.16 8.46
C ILE A 38 15.39 15.93 9.77
N GLU A 39 14.97 15.35 10.91
CA GLU A 39 15.13 15.98 12.22
C GLU A 39 16.59 16.31 12.56
N ILE A 40 17.53 15.41 12.21
CA ILE A 40 18.97 15.67 12.39
C ILE A 40 19.40 16.86 11.53
N LYS A 41 18.99 16.87 10.26
CA LYS A 41 19.36 17.92 9.31
C LYS A 41 18.76 19.28 9.67
N GLU A 42 17.53 19.32 10.17
CA GLU A 42 16.89 20.54 10.69
C GLU A 42 17.74 21.14 11.82
N LYS A 43 18.09 20.35 12.83
CA LYS A 43 18.94 20.79 13.95
C LYS A 43 20.30 21.31 13.50
N GLU A 44 20.92 20.66 12.50
CA GLU A 44 22.18 21.15 11.92
C GLU A 44 22.03 22.49 11.21
N LEU A 45 20.92 22.72 10.51
CA LEU A 45 20.63 23.96 9.81
C LEU A 45 20.28 25.10 10.78
N GLU A 46 19.54 24.80 11.84
CA GLU A 46 19.27 25.72 12.96
C GLU A 46 20.58 26.17 13.62
N ALA A 47 21.48 25.24 13.92
CA ALA A 47 22.80 25.54 14.50
C ALA A 47 23.66 26.44 13.59
N LYS A 48 23.49 26.32 12.27
CA LYS A 48 24.13 27.18 11.25
C LYS A 48 23.43 28.53 11.05
N LYS A 49 22.34 28.81 11.79
CA LYS A 49 21.50 30.01 11.64
C LYS A 49 20.96 30.16 10.21
N THR A 50 20.61 29.04 9.59
CA THR A 50 19.90 29.04 8.30
C THR A 50 18.54 29.69 8.49
N ASP A 51 18.04 30.33 7.43
CA ASP A 51 16.72 30.93 7.43
C ASP A 51 15.62 29.91 7.73
N SER A 52 14.64 30.29 8.57
CA SER A 52 13.60 29.38 9.04
C SER A 52 12.63 28.94 7.95
N GLU A 53 12.42 29.75 6.90
CA GLU A 53 11.57 29.39 5.77
C GLU A 53 12.22 28.24 4.99
N ALA A 54 13.54 28.32 4.76
CA ALA A 54 14.29 27.24 4.11
C ALA A 54 14.30 25.93 4.92
N ILE A 55 14.28 26.01 6.26
CA ILE A 55 14.15 24.82 7.12
C ILE A 55 12.73 24.24 7.01
N SER A 56 11.70 25.09 7.03
CA SER A 56 10.31 24.65 6.87
C SER A 56 10.07 23.98 5.50
N ASP A 57 10.68 24.49 4.44
CA ASP A 57 10.61 23.89 3.10
C ASP A 57 11.18 22.47 3.10
N LEU A 58 12.29 22.23 3.79
CA LEU A 58 12.88 20.90 3.92
C LEU A 58 11.87 19.91 4.55
N SER A 59 11.25 20.30 5.67
CA SER A 59 10.25 19.48 6.36
C SER A 59 9.03 19.22 5.46
N TYR A 60 8.60 20.24 4.73
CA TYR A 60 7.47 20.16 3.82
C TYR A 60 7.73 19.16 2.68
N TYR A 61 8.87 19.25 1.98
CA TYR A 61 9.17 18.31 0.90
C TYR A 61 9.39 16.89 1.42
N ALA A 62 10.01 16.73 2.59
CA ALA A 62 10.11 15.43 3.24
C ALA A 62 8.74 14.82 3.55
N PHE A 63 7.80 15.65 4.02
CA PHE A 63 6.42 15.25 4.24
C PHE A 63 5.74 14.81 2.94
N ILE A 64 5.89 15.55 1.84
CA ILE A 64 5.33 15.19 0.53
C ILE A 64 5.89 13.85 0.04
N ASP A 65 7.19 13.63 0.14
CA ASP A 65 7.81 12.35 -0.21
C ASP A 65 7.23 11.19 0.60
N ASN A 66 7.03 11.39 1.90
CA ASN A 66 6.45 10.35 2.77
C ASN A 66 5.02 9.99 2.37
N LEU A 67 4.23 10.94 1.83
CA LEU A 67 2.90 10.63 1.28
C LEU A 67 3.00 9.66 0.10
N PHE A 68 3.98 9.83 -0.80
CA PHE A 68 4.19 8.90 -1.90
C PHE A 68 4.62 7.51 -1.41
N ILE A 69 5.41 7.44 -0.34
CA ILE A 69 5.80 6.16 0.26
C ILE A 69 4.57 5.45 0.83
N TRP A 70 3.68 6.16 1.54
CA TRP A 70 2.41 5.57 1.99
C TRP A 70 1.52 5.10 0.83
N GLN A 71 1.42 5.88 -0.24
CA GLN A 71 0.67 5.49 -1.45
C GLN A 71 1.22 4.21 -2.06
N PHE A 72 2.55 4.09 -2.16
CA PHE A 72 3.20 2.87 -2.63
C PHE A 72 2.90 1.67 -1.71
N GLY A 73 2.86 1.89 -0.40
CA GLY A 73 2.42 0.89 0.58
C GLY A 73 1.02 0.35 0.26
N ILE A 74 0.04 1.24 0.09
CA ILE A 74 -1.35 0.87 -0.30
C ILE A 74 -1.37 0.08 -1.62
N TRP A 75 -0.58 0.50 -2.62
CA TRP A 75 -0.49 -0.20 -3.90
C TRP A 75 0.06 -1.61 -3.76
N ARG A 76 1.13 -1.76 -2.96
CA ARG A 76 1.75 -3.06 -2.72
C ARG A 76 0.80 -3.99 -1.98
N LEU A 77 0.12 -3.49 -0.94
CA LEU A 77 -0.89 -4.25 -0.19
C LEU A 77 -2.01 -4.77 -1.10
N GLN A 78 -2.60 -3.91 -1.94
CA GLN A 78 -3.63 -4.35 -2.89
C GLN A 78 -3.07 -5.36 -3.91
N GLY A 79 -1.84 -5.17 -4.38
CA GLY A 79 -1.17 -6.11 -5.29
C GLY A 79 -0.95 -7.48 -4.66
N ILE A 80 -0.56 -7.54 -3.39
CA ILE A 80 -0.43 -8.79 -2.63
C ILE A 80 -1.79 -9.49 -2.55
N PHE A 81 -2.82 -8.77 -2.10
CA PHE A 81 -4.17 -9.30 -1.96
C PHE A 81 -4.70 -9.88 -3.27
N GLU A 82 -4.64 -9.11 -4.36
CA GLU A 82 -5.09 -9.56 -5.68
C GLU A 82 -4.27 -10.74 -6.22
N GLY A 83 -3.00 -10.85 -5.83
CA GLY A 83 -2.13 -11.98 -6.15
C GLY A 83 -2.52 -13.25 -5.40
N ILE A 84 -2.79 -13.17 -4.10
CA ILE A 84 -3.31 -14.28 -3.29
C ILE A 84 -4.66 -14.75 -3.86
N LEU A 85 -5.56 -13.81 -4.21
CA LEU A 85 -6.85 -14.19 -4.82
C LEU A 85 -6.67 -14.98 -6.13
N LYS A 86 -5.72 -14.55 -6.97
CA LYS A 86 -5.38 -15.22 -8.23
C LYS A 86 -4.85 -16.62 -7.98
N GLN A 87 -3.94 -16.78 -7.03
CA GLN A 87 -3.33 -18.07 -6.67
C GLN A 87 -4.38 -19.07 -6.17
N GLU A 88 -5.24 -18.64 -5.25
CA GLU A 88 -6.14 -19.53 -4.53
C GLU A 88 -7.46 -19.82 -5.27
N PHE A 89 -8.02 -18.84 -5.96
CA PHE A 89 -9.41 -18.95 -6.47
C PHE A 89 -9.51 -19.04 -7.99
N PHE A 90 -8.53 -18.50 -8.74
CA PHE A 90 -8.62 -18.44 -10.21
C PHE A 90 -7.26 -18.50 -10.93
N PRO A 91 -6.41 -19.51 -10.65
CA PRO A 91 -5.03 -19.58 -11.15
C PRO A 91 -4.95 -19.53 -12.69
N GLU A 92 -5.91 -20.14 -13.38
CA GLU A 92 -5.93 -20.22 -14.85
C GLU A 92 -6.69 -19.06 -15.54
N LYS A 93 -7.25 -18.11 -14.79
CA LYS A 93 -8.07 -17.03 -15.37
C LYS A 93 -7.49 -15.65 -15.13
N ASP A 94 -7.35 -14.86 -16.17
CA ASP A 94 -6.97 -13.47 -16.03
C ASP A 94 -8.21 -12.60 -15.85
N MET A 95 -8.28 -11.96 -14.69
CA MET A 95 -9.37 -11.06 -14.32
C MET A 95 -8.81 -9.67 -14.11
N HIS A 96 -9.42 -8.68 -14.76
CA HIS A 96 -9.00 -7.29 -14.66
C HIS A 96 -9.93 -6.51 -13.73
N GLY A 97 -9.35 -5.82 -12.75
CA GLY A 97 -10.05 -4.98 -11.79
C GLY A 97 -10.47 -5.73 -10.51
N LEU A 98 -10.34 -5.02 -9.38
CA LEU A 98 -10.62 -5.54 -8.05
C LEU A 98 -12.05 -6.07 -7.91
N LYS A 99 -13.04 -5.33 -8.42
CA LYS A 99 -14.46 -5.73 -8.31
C LYS A 99 -14.74 -7.10 -8.93
N VAL A 100 -14.22 -7.35 -10.14
CA VAL A 100 -14.44 -8.62 -10.84
C VAL A 100 -13.83 -9.78 -10.06
N LYS A 101 -12.62 -9.58 -9.52
CA LYS A 101 -11.93 -10.56 -8.68
C LYS A 101 -12.74 -10.85 -7.40
N LEU A 102 -13.19 -9.81 -6.70
CA LEU A 102 -14.01 -9.95 -5.49
C LEU A 102 -15.35 -10.65 -5.75
N ASP A 103 -16.05 -10.27 -6.82
CA ASP A 103 -17.32 -10.90 -7.22
C ASP A 103 -17.14 -12.41 -7.44
N TYR A 104 -16.08 -12.78 -8.14
CA TYR A 104 -15.76 -14.16 -8.43
C TYR A 104 -15.35 -14.94 -7.16
N THR A 105 -14.39 -14.42 -6.39
CA THR A 105 -13.95 -15.04 -5.14
C THR A 105 -15.13 -15.23 -4.19
N ARG A 106 -15.97 -14.20 -4.01
CA ARG A 106 -17.15 -14.25 -3.14
C ARG A 106 -18.17 -15.29 -3.60
N LYS A 107 -18.39 -15.43 -4.91
CA LYS A 107 -19.30 -16.45 -5.45
C LYS A 107 -18.83 -17.88 -5.11
N ILE A 108 -17.53 -18.12 -5.12
CA ILE A 108 -16.95 -19.44 -4.85
C ILE A 108 -16.82 -19.71 -3.35
N SER A 109 -16.21 -18.78 -2.60
CA SER A 109 -15.92 -18.99 -1.19
C SER A 109 -17.14 -18.76 -0.30
N LYS A 110 -18.03 -17.83 -0.68
CA LYS A 110 -19.12 -17.31 0.16
C LYS A 110 -18.67 -16.74 1.52
N LYS A 111 -17.37 -16.44 1.67
CA LYS A 111 -16.79 -16.00 2.95
C LYS A 111 -16.75 -14.48 3.12
N ILE A 112 -16.63 -13.71 2.03
CA ILE A 112 -16.57 -12.24 2.11
C ILE A 112 -17.98 -11.70 2.39
N ASN A 113 -18.16 -11.11 3.58
CA ASN A 113 -19.41 -10.44 3.95
C ASN A 113 -19.58 -9.11 3.16
N ASN A 114 -20.79 -8.53 3.22
CA ASN A 114 -21.10 -7.31 2.48
C ASN A 114 -20.30 -6.09 2.94
N GLU A 115 -20.02 -5.99 4.23
CA GLU A 115 -19.31 -4.84 4.80
C GLU A 115 -17.86 -4.80 4.30
N ASP A 116 -17.13 -5.90 4.48
CA ASP A 116 -15.74 -6.01 4.03
C ASP A 116 -15.64 -5.89 2.51
N TYR A 117 -16.57 -6.49 1.76
CA TYR A 117 -16.64 -6.33 0.31
C TYR A 117 -16.74 -4.85 -0.10
N ASN A 118 -17.63 -4.09 0.53
CA ASN A 118 -17.81 -2.68 0.22
C ASN A 118 -16.57 -1.85 0.59
N LYS A 119 -15.99 -2.08 1.78
CA LYS A 119 -14.75 -1.44 2.23
C LYS A 119 -13.59 -1.70 1.25
N LEU A 120 -13.42 -2.94 0.78
CA LEU A 120 -12.39 -3.28 -0.20
C LEU A 120 -12.57 -2.51 -1.51
N LEU A 121 -13.81 -2.33 -1.97
CA LEU A 121 -14.09 -1.52 -3.16
C LEU A 121 -13.81 -0.03 -2.96
N GLU A 122 -14.11 0.51 -1.77
CA GLU A 122 -13.79 1.89 -1.41
C GLU A 122 -12.28 2.12 -1.40
N TRP A 123 -11.52 1.24 -0.78
CA TRP A 123 -10.05 1.25 -0.84
C TRP A 123 -9.53 1.14 -2.27
N GLY A 124 -10.11 0.28 -3.11
CA GLY A 124 -9.75 0.19 -4.53
C GLY A 124 -10.01 1.49 -5.30
N LYS A 125 -11.08 2.23 -4.98
CA LYS A 125 -11.36 3.55 -5.56
C LYS A 125 -10.34 4.58 -5.08
N LEU A 126 -10.06 4.62 -3.78
CA LEU A 126 -9.07 5.50 -3.18
C LEU A 126 -7.68 5.28 -3.79
N ARG A 127 -7.25 4.01 -3.91
CA ARG A 127 -6.00 3.64 -4.56
C ARG A 127 -5.89 4.19 -5.99
N ASN A 128 -6.96 4.06 -6.76
CA ASN A 128 -7.01 4.58 -8.13
C ASN A 128 -6.94 6.11 -8.14
N ALA A 129 -7.63 6.77 -7.21
CA ALA A 129 -7.55 8.22 -7.05
C ALA A 129 -6.12 8.66 -6.76
N LEU A 130 -5.42 8.01 -5.83
CA LEU A 130 -4.01 8.30 -5.51
C LEU A 130 -3.07 8.13 -6.71
N SER A 131 -3.42 7.26 -7.67
CA SER A 131 -2.64 7.06 -8.91
C SER A 131 -2.85 8.18 -9.94
N HIS A 132 -3.96 8.92 -9.86
CA HIS A 132 -4.35 9.93 -10.84
C HIS A 132 -4.32 11.36 -10.30
N TYR A 133 -4.24 11.55 -8.99
CA TYR A 133 -4.18 12.86 -8.33
C TYR A 133 -2.86 13.02 -7.59
N PRO A 134 -1.85 13.68 -8.19
CA PRO A 134 -0.61 13.96 -7.48
C PRO A 134 -0.89 14.87 -6.27
N PRO A 135 -0.24 14.61 -5.11
CA PRO A 135 -0.38 15.37 -3.86
C PRO A 135 -0.33 16.89 -4.03
N GLU A 136 0.54 17.39 -4.91
CA GLU A 136 0.79 18.82 -5.06
C GLU A 136 -0.32 19.57 -5.83
N GLN A 137 -0.92 18.95 -6.86
CA GLN A 137 -1.87 19.66 -7.73
C GLN A 137 -3.28 19.70 -7.16
N TYR A 138 -3.69 18.67 -6.42
CA TYR A 138 -5.09 18.51 -6.01
C TYR A 138 -5.28 18.46 -4.49
N ARG A 139 -4.20 18.53 -3.70
CA ARG A 139 -4.21 18.27 -2.25
C ARG A 139 -5.12 17.10 -1.86
N PRO A 140 -5.00 15.91 -2.50
CA PRO A 140 -5.73 14.74 -2.05
C PRO A 140 -5.52 14.57 -0.55
N SER A 141 -6.59 14.24 0.16
CA SER A 141 -6.57 13.95 1.59
C SER A 141 -5.35 13.10 1.93
N LEU A 142 -4.61 13.55 2.94
CA LEU A 142 -3.28 13.06 3.29
C LEU A 142 -3.41 11.63 3.78
N ILE A 143 -2.94 10.64 3.00
CA ILE A 143 -2.79 9.28 3.50
C ILE A 143 -1.73 9.28 4.59
N GLN A 144 -2.09 8.75 5.74
CA GLN A 144 -1.21 8.63 6.90
C GLN A 144 -1.05 7.17 7.29
N ARG A 145 -0.20 6.94 8.29
CA ARG A 145 0.03 5.63 8.88
C ARG A 145 -1.29 4.94 9.30
N ASN A 146 -2.24 5.69 9.86
CA ASN A 146 -3.51 5.12 10.31
C ASN A 146 -4.36 4.59 9.14
N ASP A 147 -4.39 5.31 8.02
CA ASP A 147 -5.08 4.87 6.80
C ASP A 147 -4.43 3.59 6.24
N PHE A 148 -3.09 3.55 6.22
CA PHE A 148 -2.34 2.36 5.83
C PHE A 148 -2.66 1.16 6.73
N ASN A 149 -2.65 1.36 8.05
CA ASN A 149 -2.95 0.32 9.03
C ASN A 149 -4.41 -0.16 8.92
N GLU A 150 -5.37 0.74 8.71
CA GLU A 150 -6.77 0.36 8.50
C GLU A 150 -6.90 -0.58 7.30
N TYR A 151 -6.26 -0.23 6.18
CA TYR A 151 -6.32 -1.08 4.99
C TYR A 151 -5.59 -2.41 5.19
N LEU A 152 -4.42 -2.39 5.82
CA LEU A 152 -3.65 -3.58 6.18
C LEU A 152 -4.49 -4.56 7.00
N GLU A 153 -5.12 -4.10 8.07
CA GLU A 153 -5.94 -4.94 8.95
C GLU A 153 -7.17 -5.51 8.22
N LEU A 154 -7.82 -4.72 7.37
CA LEU A 154 -8.91 -5.21 6.51
C LEU A 154 -8.43 -6.35 5.60
N LEU A 155 -7.28 -6.17 4.94
CA LEU A 155 -6.74 -7.19 4.04
C LEU A 155 -6.34 -8.46 4.79
N LYS A 156 -5.65 -8.33 5.93
CA LYS A 156 -5.27 -9.49 6.75
C LYS A 156 -6.50 -10.26 7.21
N LYS A 157 -7.50 -9.58 7.77
CA LYS A 157 -8.78 -10.18 8.17
C LYS A 157 -9.41 -10.97 7.02
N VAL A 158 -9.62 -10.31 5.88
CA VAL A 158 -10.31 -10.94 4.74
C VAL A 158 -9.49 -12.07 4.14
N THR A 159 -8.17 -11.93 4.04
CA THR A 159 -7.29 -13.00 3.56
C THR A 159 -7.33 -14.21 4.49
N THR A 160 -7.16 -14.02 5.81
CA THR A 160 -7.26 -15.09 6.82
C THR A 160 -8.60 -15.83 6.72
N GLU A 161 -9.72 -15.11 6.67
CA GLU A 161 -11.03 -15.74 6.52
C GLU A 161 -11.12 -16.58 5.23
N LEU A 162 -10.57 -16.06 4.12
CA LEU A 162 -10.60 -16.71 2.82
C LEU A 162 -9.79 -18.02 2.79
N ILE A 163 -8.54 -18.00 3.24
CA ILE A 163 -7.59 -19.11 3.08
C ILE A 163 -7.53 -20.05 4.30
N GLY A 164 -8.03 -19.61 5.47
CA GLY A 164 -8.12 -20.45 6.67
C GLY A 164 -6.81 -20.66 7.41
N GLU A 165 -5.88 -19.71 7.30
CA GLU A 165 -4.63 -19.63 8.08
C GLU A 165 -4.79 -18.77 9.34
#